data_AF-A0A968PIN2-F1
#
_entry.id   AF-A0A968PIN2-F1
#
_cell.length_a   1.000
_cell.length_b   1.000
_cell.length_c   1.000
_cell.angle_alpha   90.00
_cell.angle_beta   90.00
_cell.angle_gamma   90.00
#
_symmetry.space_group_name_H-M   'P 1'
#
loop_
_entity.id
_entity.type
_entity.pdbx_description
1 polymer ?
#
loop_
_entity_poly.entity_id
_entity_poly.type
_entity_poly.pdbx_seq_one_letter_code
_entity_poly.pdbx_strand_id
1 'polypeptide(L)'
;MNTHSSHVLELFPNLRVLVIGEAILDSYLAGAAGRLCSEAPVPVVDVQTHSDVPGGAANTAANIHSMGAHVALLSVIGDDDEGARLRPPSLPGALHPIICWCGVPAARLPNTV
;
A
#
# COMPACT_ATOMS: atom_id res chain seq x y z
N MET A 1 1.15 -23.19 -25.00
CA MET A 1 0.81 -22.44 -23.77
C MET A 1 1.22 -23.32 -22.59
N ASN A 2 2.32 -23.03 -21.91
CA ASN A 2 2.88 -23.91 -20.87
C ASN A 2 1.94 -23.97 -19.66
N THR A 3 1.39 -25.16 -19.38
CA THR A 3 0.45 -25.48 -18.29
C THR A 3 1.09 -25.58 -16.90
N HIS A 4 2.40 -25.34 -16.78
CA HIS A 4 3.13 -25.52 -15.51
C HIS A 4 2.98 -24.35 -14.53
N SER A 5 2.77 -23.13 -15.02
CA SER A 5 2.72 -21.91 -14.19
C SER A 5 1.36 -21.66 -13.55
N SER A 6 0.26 -22.15 -14.13
CA SER A 6 -1.09 -21.99 -13.58
C SER A 6 -1.27 -22.71 -12.24
N HIS A 7 -0.65 -23.88 -12.10
CA HIS A 7 -0.73 -24.68 -10.86
C HIS A 7 -0.11 -23.98 -9.65
N VAL A 8 0.82 -23.03 -9.85
CA VAL A 8 1.39 -22.24 -8.75
C VAL A 8 0.36 -21.23 -8.23
N LEU A 9 -0.43 -20.62 -9.12
CA LEU A 9 -1.46 -19.65 -8.74
C LEU A 9 -2.61 -20.31 -7.97
N GLU A 10 -2.93 -21.57 -8.28
CA GLU A 10 -3.95 -22.35 -7.56
C GLU A 10 -3.61 -22.58 -6.07
N LEU A 11 -2.33 -22.42 -5.68
CA LEU A 11 -1.91 -22.57 -4.29
C LEU A 11 -2.15 -21.31 -3.44
N PHE A 12 -2.20 -20.13 -4.06
CA PHE A 12 -2.27 -18.84 -3.36
C PHE A 12 -3.48 -18.68 -2.44
N PRO A 13 -4.71 -19.11 -2.80
CA PRO A 13 -5.86 -18.98 -1.92
C PRO A 13 -5.70 -19.62 -0.53
N ASN A 14 -4.81 -20.61 -0.41
CA ASN A 14 -4.56 -21.29 0.87
C ASN A 14 -3.38 -20.69 1.65
N LEU A 15 -2.65 -19.72 1.07
CA LEU A 15 -1.49 -19.09 1.71
C LEU A 15 -1.94 -18.00 2.69
N ARG A 16 -1.31 -18.01 3.86
CA ARG A 16 -1.40 -16.95 4.88
C ARG A 16 -0.05 -16.26 4.96
N VAL A 17 0.00 -14.97 4.63
CA VAL A 17 1.24 -14.21 4.53
C VAL A 17 1.17 -12.98 5.43
N LEU A 18 2.18 -12.81 6.28
CA LEU A 18 2.43 -11.57 7.01
C LEU A 18 3.57 -10.82 6.31
N VAL A 19 3.28 -9.64 5.77
CA VAL A 19 4.28 -8.73 5.23
C VAL A 19 4.67 -7.75 6.34
N ILE A 20 5.96 -7.64 6.65
CA ILE A 20 6.49 -6.69 7.63
C ILE A 20 7.48 -5.79 6.93
N GLY A 21 7.31 -4.48 7.05
CA GLY A 21 8.23 -3.51 6.45
C GLY A 21 7.62 -2.13 6.32
N GLU A 22 8.30 -1.24 5.61
CA GLU A 22 7.86 0.14 5.41
C GLU A 22 6.73 0.23 4.39
N ALA A 23 5.62 0.85 4.79
CA ALA A 23 4.56 1.26 3.89
C ALA A 23 4.87 2.68 3.41
N ILE A 24 4.96 2.84 2.09
CA ILE A 24 5.30 4.11 1.44
C ILE A 24 4.12 4.45 0.51
N LEU A 25 3.84 5.74 0.33
CA LEU A 25 2.86 6.22 -0.63
C LEU A 25 3.58 6.67 -1.90
N ASP A 26 3.33 5.98 -3.01
CA ASP A 26 3.87 6.36 -4.30
C ASP A 26 2.86 7.30 -4.98
N SER A 27 3.17 8.60 -4.98
CA SER A 27 2.34 9.64 -5.61
C SER A 27 2.86 10.01 -6.99
N TYR A 28 2.01 9.83 -8.00
CA TYR A 28 2.29 10.19 -9.38
C TYR A 28 1.56 11.48 -9.74
N LEU A 29 2.34 12.49 -10.10
CA LEU A 29 1.84 13.77 -10.61
C LEU A 29 2.12 13.84 -12.10
N ALA A 30 1.08 14.01 -12.91
CA ALA A 30 1.23 14.22 -14.35
C ALA A 30 0.62 15.55 -14.77
N GLY A 31 1.30 16.20 -15.71
CA GLY A 31 0.97 17.55 -16.15
C GLY A 31 1.86 18.02 -17.29
N ALA A 32 1.60 19.22 -17.80
CA ALA A 32 2.37 19.81 -18.87
C ALA A 32 3.52 20.66 -18.31
N ALA A 33 4.70 20.57 -18.94
CA ALA A 33 5.86 21.41 -18.62
C ALA A 33 6.06 22.45 -19.73
N GLY A 34 5.33 23.57 -19.65
CA GLY A 34 5.30 24.59 -20.71
C GLY A 34 6.25 25.78 -20.52
N ARG A 35 6.84 25.94 -19.32
CA ARG A 35 7.71 27.07 -18.98
C ARG A 35 8.88 26.65 -18.11
N LEU A 36 9.92 27.47 -18.10
CA LEU A 36 11.03 27.38 -17.15
C LEU A 36 10.76 28.27 -15.93
N CYS A 37 11.29 27.87 -14.77
CA CYS A 37 11.29 28.69 -13.57
C CYS A 37 12.12 29.96 -13.77
N SER A 38 11.69 31.08 -13.17
CA SER A 38 12.44 32.35 -13.20
C SER A 38 13.66 32.36 -12.28
N GLU A 39 13.70 31.49 -11.27
CA GLU A 39 14.76 31.43 -10.25
C GLU A 39 15.86 30.40 -10.56
N ALA A 40 15.57 29.42 -11.41
CA ALA A 40 16.52 28.36 -11.77
C ALA A 40 16.16 27.73 -13.14
N PRO A 41 17.12 27.13 -13.86
CA PRO A 41 16.88 26.50 -15.16
C PRO A 41 16.21 25.12 -15.03
N VAL A 42 15.07 25.07 -14.33
CA VAL A 42 14.26 23.87 -14.11
C VAL A 42 12.85 24.05 -14.71
N PRO A 43 12.25 23.02 -15.32
CA PRO A 43 10.87 23.10 -15.82
C PRO A 43 9.87 23.27 -14.68
N VAL A 44 8.81 24.05 -14.92
CA VAL A 44 7.64 24.08 -14.04
C VAL A 44 6.55 23.20 -14.62
N VAL A 45 6.07 22.25 -13.82
CA VAL A 45 4.99 21.34 -14.20
C VAL A 45 3.66 21.89 -13.69
N ASP A 46 2.74 22.17 -14.61
CA ASP A 46 1.35 22.47 -14.26
C ASP A 46 0.62 21.13 -14.09
N VAL A 47 0.54 20.66 -12.84
CA VAL A 47 -0.05 19.36 -12.49
C VAL A 47 -1.53 19.33 -12.87
N GLN A 48 -1.91 18.31 -13.63
CA GLN A 48 -3.28 18.09 -14.12
C GLN A 48 -3.93 16.88 -13.44
N THR A 49 -3.14 15.85 -13.16
CA THR A 49 -3.62 14.64 -12.50
C THR A 49 -2.68 14.22 -11.38
N HIS A 50 -3.29 13.61 -10.36
CA HIS A 50 -2.61 13.05 -9.20
C HIS A 50 -3.22 11.68 -8.96
N SER A 51 -2.37 10.66 -8.92
CA SER A 51 -2.76 9.30 -8.54
C SER A 51 -1.81 8.75 -7.50
N ASP A 52 -2.38 8.08 -6.51
CA ASP A 52 -1.64 7.40 -5.47
C ASP A 52 -1.75 5.90 -5.62
N VAL A 53 -0.67 5.22 -5.27
CA VAL A 53 -0.65 3.78 -5.10
C VAL A 53 0.14 3.40 -3.85
N PRO A 54 -0.18 2.26 -3.21
CA PRO A 54 0.65 1.73 -2.14
C PRO A 54 2.03 1.33 -2.70
N GLY A 55 3.09 1.78 -2.03
CA GLY A 55 4.49 1.46 -2.28
C GLY A 55 5.10 0.58 -1.18
N GLY A 56 6.35 0.16 -1.39
CA GLY A 56 7.10 -0.65 -0.42
C GLY A 56 6.38 -1.94 0.01
N ALA A 57 6.34 -2.20 1.32
CA ALA A 57 5.66 -3.36 1.90
C ALA A 57 4.16 -3.38 1.59
N ALA A 58 3.53 -2.21 1.43
CA ALA A 58 2.12 -2.13 1.06
C ALA A 58 1.87 -2.61 -0.37
N ASN A 59 2.75 -2.31 -1.32
CA ASN A 59 2.70 -2.87 -2.67
C ASN A 59 2.87 -4.39 -2.66
N THR A 60 3.85 -4.90 -1.89
CA THR A 60 4.05 -6.35 -1.74
C THR A 60 2.80 -7.03 -1.19
N ALA A 61 2.19 -6.48 -0.15
CA ALA A 61 0.96 -7.01 0.41
C ALA A 61 -0.20 -6.98 -0.61
N ALA A 62 -0.36 -5.88 -1.35
CA ALA A 62 -1.38 -5.73 -2.38
C ALA A 62 -1.23 -6.77 -3.51
N ASN A 63 0.00 -7.01 -3.98
CA ASN A 63 0.27 -8.00 -5.03
C ASN A 63 0.02 -9.43 -4.55
N ILE A 64 0.38 -9.77 -3.32
CA ILE A 64 0.13 -11.10 -2.77
C ILE A 64 -1.38 -11.32 -2.59
N HIS A 65 -2.10 -10.29 -2.16
CA HIS A 65 -3.55 -10.33 -2.03
C HIS A 65 -4.25 -10.45 -3.38
N SER A 66 -3.79 -9.77 -4.43
CA SER A 66 -4.39 -9.85 -5.78
C SER A 66 -4.26 -11.23 -6.42
N MET A 67 -3.28 -12.03 -5.97
CA MET A 67 -3.14 -13.44 -6.33
C MET A 67 -4.09 -14.38 -5.56
N GLY A 68 -4.88 -13.85 -4.62
CA GLY A 68 -5.92 -14.59 -3.88
C GLY A 68 -5.53 -15.03 -2.47
N ALA A 69 -4.30 -14.77 -2.02
CA ALA A 69 -3.85 -15.17 -0.70
C ALA A 69 -4.45 -14.32 0.44
N HIS A 70 -4.43 -14.88 1.65
CA HIS A 70 -4.77 -14.19 2.88
C HIS A 70 -3.55 -13.41 3.38
N VAL A 71 -3.62 -12.08 3.35
CA VAL A 71 -2.47 -11.22 3.65
C VAL A 71 -2.76 -10.28 4.82
N ALA A 72 -1.81 -10.16 5.74
CA ALA A 72 -1.72 -9.09 6.71
C ALA A 72 -0.48 -8.25 6.43
N LEU A 73 -0.59 -6.94 6.55
CA LEU A 73 0.54 -6.01 6.46
C LEU A 73 0.77 -5.39 7.83
N LEU A 74 1.96 -5.59 8.40
CA LEU A 74 2.45 -4.92 9.59
C LEU A 74 3.45 -3.83 9.21
N SER A 75 3.06 -2.59 9.42
CA SER A 75 3.90 -1.42 9.14
C SER A 75 3.60 -0.29 10.11
N VAL A 76 4.52 0.68 10.17
CA VAL A 76 4.32 1.97 10.84
C VAL A 76 3.98 2.99 9.77
N ILE A 77 2.92 3.77 10.01
CA ILE A 77 2.51 4.87 9.14
C ILE A 77 2.35 6.16 9.95
N GLY A 78 2.48 7.30 9.27
CA GLY A 78 2.25 8.61 9.85
C GLY A 78 0.80 8.84 10.28
N ASP A 79 0.61 9.83 11.16
CA ASP A 79 -0.68 10.42 11.48
C ASP A 79 -0.86 11.73 10.70
N ASP A 80 -0.70 11.62 9.38
CA ASP A 80 -0.76 12.68 8.39
C ASP A 80 -1.67 12.25 7.21
N ASP A 81 -1.87 13.16 6.25
CA ASP A 81 -2.76 12.93 5.11
C ASP A 81 -2.26 11.77 4.24
N GLU A 82 -0.96 11.65 4.05
CA GLU A 82 -0.32 10.54 3.33
C GLU A 82 -0.53 9.21 4.05
N GLY A 83 -0.34 9.17 5.37
CA GLY A 83 -0.64 8.02 6.20
C GLY A 83 -2.12 7.64 6.16
N ALA A 84 -3.04 8.61 6.11
CA ALA A 84 -4.47 8.37 5.95
C ALA A 84 -4.79 7.76 4.57
N ARG A 85 -4.13 8.22 3.49
CA ARG A 85 -4.29 7.69 2.13
C ARG A 85 -3.74 6.27 1.96
N LEU A 86 -2.75 5.87 2.77
CA LEU A 86 -2.25 4.50 2.84
C LEU A 86 -3.17 3.52 3.59
N ARG A 87 -4.11 4.01 4.40
CA ARG A 87 -5.01 3.13 5.16
C ARG A 87 -6.04 2.52 4.19
N PRO A 88 -6.20 1.19 4.16
CA PRO A 88 -7.26 0.57 3.40
C PRO A 88 -8.63 1.02 3.96
N PRO A 89 -9.69 1.03 3.13
CA PRO A 89 -11.03 1.35 3.61
C PRO A 89 -11.40 0.46 4.81
N SER A 90 -11.76 1.07 5.93
CA SER A 90 -12.24 0.34 7.10
C SER A 90 -13.58 -0.33 6.75
N LEU A 91 -13.57 -1.64 6.47
CA LEU A 91 -14.79 -2.42 6.35
C LEU A 91 -15.29 -2.78 7.76
N PRO A 92 -16.56 -2.49 8.11
CA PRO A 92 -17.11 -2.92 9.38
C PRO A 92 -17.13 -4.46 9.45
N GLY A 93 -16.41 -5.02 10.43
CA GLY A 93 -16.36 -6.48 10.69
C GLY A 93 -15.26 -7.26 9.98
N ALA A 94 -14.41 -6.62 9.17
CA ALA A 94 -13.22 -7.29 8.64
C ALA A 94 -12.13 -7.37 9.74
N LEU A 95 -11.72 -8.58 10.11
CA LEU A 95 -10.52 -8.81 10.91
C LEU A 95 -9.36 -8.04 10.27
N HIS A 96 -8.87 -7.04 11.01
CA HIS A 96 -8.06 -5.93 10.52
C HIS A 96 -6.85 -6.37 9.66
N PRO A 97 -6.56 -5.73 8.51
CA PRO A 97 -5.19 -5.67 8.05
C PRO A 97 -4.42 -4.91 9.14
N ILE A 98 -3.56 -5.61 9.90
CA ILE A 98 -2.89 -5.08 11.10
C ILE A 98 -1.84 -4.04 10.71
N ILE A 99 -2.27 -2.86 10.26
CA ILE A 99 -1.43 -1.66 10.26
C ILE A 99 -1.22 -1.31 11.74
N CYS A 100 -0.02 -1.59 12.27
CA CYS A 100 0.30 -1.28 13.64
C CYS A 100 0.65 0.21 13.75
N TRP A 101 -0.35 0.96 14.17
CA TRP A 101 -0.28 2.38 14.48
C TRP A 101 0.64 2.59 15.69
N CYS A 102 1.78 3.26 15.48
CA CYS A 102 2.63 3.77 16.56
C CYS A 102 2.15 5.19 16.91
N GLY A 103 1.35 5.33 17.97
CA GLY A 103 0.74 6.61 18.37
C GLY A 103 0.28 6.71 19.82
N VAL A 104 -0.65 5.86 20.32
CA VAL A 104 -1.07 5.74 21.74
C VAL A 104 -1.75 4.35 21.98
N PRO A 105 -1.89 3.86 23.23
CA PRO A 105 -1.51 2.49 23.60
C PRO A 105 -2.37 1.38 22.96
N ALA A 106 -1.72 0.25 22.69
CA ALA A 106 -2.30 -1.02 22.22
C ALA A 106 -3.40 -1.55 23.16
N ALA A 107 -4.62 -1.04 23.03
CA ALA A 107 -5.78 -1.62 23.68
C ALA A 107 -6.34 -2.74 22.80
N ARG A 108 -5.91 -3.96 23.14
CA ARG A 108 -6.66 -5.22 22.98
C ARG A 108 -6.78 -5.76 21.55
N LEU A 109 -5.71 -6.42 21.09
CA LEU A 109 -5.87 -7.55 20.17
C LEU A 109 -6.41 -8.74 20.99
N PRO A 110 -7.62 -9.27 20.71
CA PRO A 110 -8.04 -10.52 21.31
C PRO A 110 -7.10 -11.64 20.85
N ASN A 111 -6.64 -12.42 21.82
CA ASN A 111 -5.82 -13.61 21.60
C ASN A 111 -6.43 -14.50 20.50
N THR A 112 -5.67 -14.73 19.44
CA THR A 112 -5.82 -15.93 18.61
C THR A 112 -4.43 -16.50 18.36
N VAL A 113 -4.23 -17.66 18.97
CA VAL A 113 -3.16 -18.64 18.76
C VAL A 113 -2.97 -18.99 17.29
#